data_AF-A0A955AWN7-F1
#
_entry.id   AF-A0A955AWN7-F1
#
_cell.length_a   1.000
_cell.length_b   1.000
_cell.length_c   1.000
_cell.angle_alpha   90.00
_cell.angle_beta   90.00
_cell.angle_gamma   90.00
#
_symmetry.space_group_name_H-M   'P 1'
#
loop_
_entity.id
_entity.type
_entity.pdbx_description
1 polymer ?
#
loop_
_entity_poly.entity_id
_entity_poly.type
_entity_poly.pdbx_seq_one_letter_code
_entity_poly.pdbx_strand_id
1 'polypeptide(L)'
;AISEDGGMTWKDFAIVDILPDGHQHRSYGCMGGLTRLPVQDRDVLIFSNIDTSNPVRERATVWASFDGGKTWPVKRLVFEGPSAYSALAAGRPGTPSEGWIYLHFESQGSKVARFNLAWLLAGKRTGDGELPNELVK
;
A
#
# COMPACT_ATOMS: atom_id res chain seq x y z
N ALA A 1 -4.89 -7.50 12.12
CA ALA A 1 -4.41 -8.28 13.26
C ALA A 1 -3.00 -7.84 13.60
N ILE A 2 -2.65 -7.84 14.88
CA ILE A 2 -1.35 -7.40 15.38
C ILE A 2 -0.73 -8.53 16.19
N SER A 3 0.60 -8.66 16.12
CA SER A 3 1.37 -9.54 16.99
C SER A 3 2.38 -8.73 17.80
N GLU A 4 2.49 -9.04 19.08
CA GLU A 4 3.42 -8.41 20.03
C GLU A 4 4.51 -9.40 20.50
N ASP A 5 4.49 -10.63 19.99
CA ASP A 5 5.32 -11.76 20.42
C ASP A 5 6.11 -12.38 19.27
N GLY A 6 6.40 -11.60 18.23
CA GLY A 6 7.20 -12.03 17.08
C GLY A 6 6.44 -12.95 16.11
N GLY A 7 5.11 -12.91 16.12
CA GLY A 7 4.25 -13.67 15.21
C GLY A 7 3.72 -14.98 15.78
N MET A 8 3.92 -15.26 17.07
CA MET A 8 3.45 -16.47 17.73
C MET A 8 1.94 -16.43 17.97
N THR A 9 1.42 -15.28 18.40
CA THR A 9 -0.02 -15.03 18.56
C THR A 9 -0.42 -13.74 17.85
N TRP A 10 -1.71 -13.70 17.47
CA TRP A 10 -2.32 -12.59 16.77
C TRP A 10 -3.59 -12.17 17.47
N LYS A 11 -3.76 -10.87 17.67
CA LYS A 11 -4.90 -10.26 18.34
C LYS A 11 -5.47 -9.14 17.48
N ASP A 12 -6.60 -8.58 17.92
CA ASP A 12 -7.21 -7.38 17.35
C ASP A 12 -7.39 -7.48 15.83
N PHE A 13 -8.07 -8.54 15.42
CA PHE A 13 -8.50 -8.69 14.03
C PHE A 13 -9.52 -7.61 13.72
N ALA A 14 -9.24 -6.84 12.68
CA ALA A 14 -10.11 -5.80 12.17
C ALA A 14 -10.14 -5.88 10.64
N ILE A 15 -11.30 -5.60 10.07
CA ILE A 15 -11.45 -5.35 8.64
C ILE A 15 -11.14 -3.88 8.41
N VAL A 16 -10.35 -3.58 7.37
CA VAL A 16 -10.05 -2.22 6.95
C VAL A 16 -10.81 -1.95 5.66
N ASP A 17 -12.02 -1.42 5.77
CA ASP A 17 -12.98 -1.33 4.65
C ASP A 17 -12.48 -0.53 3.45
N ILE A 18 -11.56 0.42 3.66
CA ILE A 18 -11.01 1.26 2.59
C ILE A 18 -9.97 0.54 1.73
N LEU A 19 -9.41 -0.57 2.22
CA LEU A 19 -8.43 -1.36 1.48
C LEU A 19 -9.11 -2.50 0.73
N PRO A 20 -8.92 -2.62 -0.59
CA PRO A 20 -9.50 -3.72 -1.35
C PRO A 20 -8.74 -5.03 -1.07
N ASP A 21 -9.50 -6.11 -0.95
CA ASP A 21 -8.98 -7.49 -1.03
C ASP A 21 -9.11 -8.05 -2.45
N GLY A 22 -8.68 -7.25 -3.44
CA GLY A 22 -8.73 -7.64 -4.84
C GLY A 22 -10.10 -7.57 -5.51
N HIS A 23 -10.32 -8.47 -6.46
CA HIS A 23 -11.49 -8.48 -7.32
C HIS A 23 -12.72 -8.98 -6.55
N GLN A 24 -13.64 -8.07 -6.22
CA GLN A 24 -14.70 -8.30 -5.25
C GLN A 24 -15.86 -9.20 -5.71
N HIS A 25 -15.83 -9.71 -6.95
CA HIS A 25 -16.93 -10.53 -7.50
C HIS A 25 -16.68 -12.04 -7.41
N ARG A 26 -15.68 -12.50 -6.64
CA ARG A 26 -15.41 -13.94 -6.44
C ARG A 26 -14.97 -14.20 -5.00
N SER A 27 -15.01 -15.47 -4.58
CA SER A 27 -14.60 -15.92 -3.24
C SER A 27 -13.09 -15.86 -2.98
N TYR A 28 -12.29 -15.37 -3.93
CA TYR A 28 -10.84 -15.34 -3.83
C TYR A 28 -10.34 -13.97 -4.27
N GLY A 29 -9.65 -13.30 -3.35
CA GLY A 29 -9.15 -11.94 -3.51
C GLY A 29 -7.96 -11.81 -4.47
N CYS A 30 -7.13 -10.80 -4.21
CA CYS A 30 -5.90 -10.54 -4.95
C CYS A 30 -4.80 -10.22 -3.95
N MET A 31 -3.69 -10.96 -4.01
CA MET A 31 -2.58 -10.78 -3.08
C MET A 31 -1.94 -9.40 -3.29
N GLY A 32 -1.99 -8.59 -2.23
CA GLY A 32 -1.37 -7.29 -2.16
C GLY A 32 0.04 -7.32 -1.58
N GLY A 33 0.74 -6.19 -1.70
CA GLY A 33 2.02 -5.95 -1.05
C GLY A 33 1.85 -5.08 0.19
N LEU A 34 2.69 -5.26 1.20
CA LEU A 34 2.79 -4.39 2.37
C LEU A 34 4.26 -4.18 2.71
N THR A 35 4.68 -2.93 2.92
CA THR A 35 6.03 -2.62 3.39
C THR A 35 6.01 -1.44 4.36
N ARG A 36 6.93 -1.45 5.34
CA ARG A 36 7.15 -0.32 6.25
C ARG A 36 8.30 0.53 5.70
N LEU A 37 8.11 1.85 5.64
CA LEU A 37 9.19 2.76 5.28
C LEU A 37 10.15 2.94 6.45
N PRO A 38 11.48 3.00 6.22
CA PRO A 38 12.47 3.21 7.27
C PRO A 38 12.54 4.69 7.65
N VAL A 39 11.45 5.24 8.20
CA VAL A 39 11.38 6.60 8.74
C VAL A 39 11.54 6.54 10.24
N GLN A 40 12.49 7.29 10.78
CA GLN A 40 12.74 7.32 12.22
C GLN A 40 11.52 7.84 12.98
N ASP A 41 11.19 7.19 14.09
CA ASP A 41 10.10 7.57 15.01
C ASP A 41 8.71 7.68 14.36
N ARG A 42 8.49 6.99 13.23
CA ARG A 42 7.23 6.99 12.49
C ARG A 42 6.88 5.61 11.95
N ASP A 43 5.60 5.24 12.08
CA ASP A 43 5.05 4.02 11.49
C ASP A 43 4.33 4.32 10.19
N VAL A 44 5.12 4.45 9.12
CA VAL A 44 4.61 4.65 7.76
C VAL A 44 4.53 3.32 7.04
N LEU A 45 3.32 2.87 6.71
CA LEU A 45 3.07 1.65 5.95
C LEU A 45 2.58 1.98 4.55
N ILE A 46 3.05 1.22 3.56
CA ILE A 46 2.59 1.29 2.18
C ILE A 46 1.95 -0.03 1.81
N PHE A 47 0.72 0.03 1.32
CA PHE A 47 -0.03 -1.13 0.83
C PHE A 47 -0.24 -1.01 -0.67
N SER A 48 -0.24 -2.13 -1.39
CA SER A 48 -0.58 -2.20 -2.81
C SER A 48 -1.63 -3.25 -3.10
N ASN A 49 -2.59 -2.93 -3.96
CA ASN A 49 -3.52 -3.88 -4.55
C ASN A 49 -4.17 -3.29 -5.81
N ILE A 50 -5.11 -4.02 -6.42
CA ILE A 50 -5.98 -3.53 -7.48
C ILE A 50 -7.12 -2.69 -6.91
N ASP A 51 -7.41 -1.54 -7.53
CA ASP A 51 -8.44 -0.58 -7.11
C ASP A 51 -9.51 -0.43 -8.19
N THR A 52 -10.41 -1.42 -8.27
CA THR A 52 -11.47 -1.46 -9.27
C THR A 52 -12.73 -2.14 -8.74
N SER A 53 -13.89 -1.60 -9.13
CA SER A 53 -15.19 -2.25 -8.95
C SER A 53 -15.56 -3.17 -10.11
N ASN A 54 -14.78 -3.15 -11.20
CA ASN A 54 -15.06 -3.93 -12.40
C ASN A 54 -14.82 -5.43 -12.16
N PRO A 55 -15.41 -6.31 -13.00
CA PRO A 55 -15.26 -7.74 -12.83
C PRO A 55 -13.88 -8.32 -13.25
N VAL A 56 -12.85 -7.46 -13.34
CA VAL A 56 -11.52 -7.77 -13.88
C VAL A 56 -10.43 -7.24 -12.94
N ARG A 57 -9.21 -7.78 -13.05
CA ARG A 57 -8.05 -7.32 -12.28
C ARG A 57 -7.28 -6.25 -13.06
N GLU A 58 -7.25 -5.04 -12.53
CA GLU A 58 -6.68 -3.85 -13.17
C GLU A 58 -6.39 -2.77 -12.12
N ARG A 59 -5.79 -1.66 -12.55
CA ARG A 59 -5.63 -0.46 -11.72
C ARG A 59 -4.78 -0.67 -10.47
N ALA A 60 -3.53 -1.12 -10.66
CA ALA A 60 -2.54 -1.23 -9.59
C ALA A 60 -2.38 0.12 -8.88
N THR A 61 -2.68 0.13 -7.59
CA THR A 61 -2.80 1.33 -6.75
C THR A 61 -2.06 1.09 -5.44
N VAL A 62 -1.57 2.18 -4.84
CA VAL A 62 -0.93 2.15 -3.53
C VAL A 62 -1.62 3.09 -2.55
N TRP A 63 -1.60 2.72 -1.27
CA TRP A 63 -2.11 3.49 -0.14
C TRP A 63 -0.99 3.71 0.87
N ALA A 64 -1.08 4.81 1.63
CA ALA A 64 -0.19 5.06 2.76
C ALA A 64 -0.99 5.19 4.06
N SER A 65 -0.45 4.59 5.12
CA SER A 65 -0.85 4.78 6.51
C SER A 65 0.28 5.43 7.28
N PHE A 66 -0.06 6.26 8.26
CA PHE A 66 0.89 7.02 9.10
C PHE A 66 0.71 6.74 10.60
N ASP A 67 -0.14 5.76 10.95
CA ASP A 67 -0.54 5.41 12.31
C ASP A 67 -0.44 3.89 12.58
N GLY A 68 0.46 3.21 11.86
CA GLY A 68 0.68 1.78 12.00
C GLY A 68 -0.40 0.90 11.36
N GLY A 69 -1.12 1.42 10.36
CA GLY A 69 -2.12 0.68 9.58
C GLY A 69 -3.55 0.80 10.09
N LYS A 70 -3.82 1.72 11.03
CA LYS A 70 -5.18 1.94 11.56
C LYS A 70 -6.04 2.71 10.57
N THR A 71 -5.47 3.72 9.91
CA THR A 71 -6.14 4.50 8.86
C THR A 71 -5.26 4.64 7.62
N TRP A 72 -5.87 4.86 6.47
CA TRP A 72 -5.22 4.95 5.15
C TRP A 72 -5.65 6.21 4.39
N PRO A 73 -5.18 7.41 4.80
CA PRO A 73 -5.73 8.70 4.39
C PRO A 73 -5.51 9.10 2.92
N VAL A 74 -4.61 8.42 2.20
CA VAL A 74 -4.24 8.76 0.81
C VAL A 74 -3.96 7.51 -0.02
N LYS A 75 -4.34 7.56 -1.30
CA LYS A 75 -4.01 6.55 -2.30
C LYS A 75 -3.61 7.17 -3.63
N ARG A 76 -2.81 6.47 -4.42
CA ARG A 76 -2.45 6.91 -5.78
C ARG A 76 -2.34 5.73 -6.75
N LEU A 77 -2.96 5.92 -7.91
CA LEU A 77 -2.92 4.99 -9.03
C LEU A 77 -1.51 4.96 -9.61
N VAL A 78 -0.93 3.76 -9.73
CA VAL A 78 0.41 3.54 -10.31
C VAL A 78 0.30 3.13 -11.77
N PHE A 79 -0.67 2.27 -12.09
CA PHE A 79 -0.87 1.75 -13.44
C PHE A 79 -2.34 1.46 -13.71
N GLU A 80 -2.89 2.00 -14.79
CA GLU A 80 -4.32 1.87 -15.13
C GLU A 80 -4.73 0.49 -15.64
N GLY A 81 -3.84 -0.19 -16.36
CA GLY A 81 -4.18 -1.39 -17.13
C GLY A 81 -4.29 -2.68 -16.31
N PRO A 82 -4.34 -3.83 -17.01
CA PRO A 82 -4.41 -5.15 -16.38
C PRO A 82 -3.26 -5.35 -15.40
N SER A 83 -3.60 -5.67 -14.16
CA SER A 83 -2.65 -5.88 -13.09
C SER A 83 -3.19 -6.86 -12.08
N ALA A 84 -2.34 -7.65 -11.43
CA ALA A 84 -2.77 -8.64 -10.43
C ALA A 84 -1.88 -8.60 -9.19
N TYR A 85 -1.21 -9.71 -8.85
CA TYR A 85 -0.47 -9.80 -7.59
C TYR A 85 0.65 -8.78 -7.54
N SER A 86 0.94 -8.31 -6.33
CA SER A 86 1.97 -7.30 -6.12
C SER A 86 2.79 -7.52 -4.86
N ALA A 87 4.00 -7.00 -4.88
CA ALA A 87 4.91 -6.95 -3.76
C ALA A 87 5.55 -5.56 -3.67
N LEU A 88 5.82 -5.11 -2.45
CA LEU A 88 6.43 -3.81 -2.18
C LEU A 88 7.77 -3.97 -1.46
N ALA A 89 8.72 -3.11 -1.80
CA ALA A 89 9.97 -2.97 -1.06
C ALA A 89 10.31 -1.50 -0.84
N ALA A 90 10.75 -1.17 0.36
CA ALA A 90 11.34 0.11 0.68
C ALA A 90 12.86 0.08 0.42
N GLY A 91 13.38 1.18 -0.12
CA GLY A 91 14.81 1.39 -0.25
C GLY A 91 15.51 1.49 1.11
N ARG A 92 16.79 1.09 1.14
CA ARG A 92 17.58 1.04 2.38
C ARG A 92 18.21 2.39 2.71
N PRO A 93 18.18 2.84 3.99
CA PRO A 93 18.92 4.03 4.42
C PRO A 93 20.41 3.93 4.13
N GLY A 94 21.05 5.05 3.80
CA GLY A 94 22.48 5.15 3.48
C GLY A 94 22.86 4.54 2.12
N THR A 95 21.89 4.27 1.24
CA THR A 95 22.13 3.68 -0.09
C THR A 95 21.49 4.52 -1.19
N PRO A 96 21.87 4.35 -2.48
CA PRO A 96 21.18 5.01 -3.59
C PRO A 96 19.68 4.70 -3.70
N SER A 97 19.20 3.66 -3.02
CA SER A 97 17.78 3.31 -2.97
C SER A 97 17.00 4.09 -1.89
N GLU A 98 17.67 4.81 -0.99
CA GLU A 98 17.03 5.54 0.10
C GLU A 98 15.93 6.48 -0.41
N GLY A 99 14.80 6.49 0.31
CA GLY A 99 13.62 7.28 -0.05
C GLY A 99 12.78 6.73 -1.21
N TRP A 100 13.25 5.69 -1.91
CA TRP A 100 12.50 5.04 -2.97
C TRP A 100 11.61 3.90 -2.45
N ILE A 101 10.48 3.73 -3.13
CA ILE A 101 9.52 2.67 -2.96
C ILE A 101 9.43 1.94 -4.30
N TYR A 102 9.51 0.62 -4.25
CA TYR A 102 9.45 -0.24 -5.42
C TYR A 102 8.21 -1.11 -5.35
N LEU A 103 7.35 -0.99 -6.36
CA LEU A 103 6.19 -1.86 -6.55
C LEU A 103 6.49 -2.82 -7.70
N HIS A 104 6.58 -4.11 -7.39
CA HIS A 104 6.58 -5.17 -8.39
C HIS A 104 5.16 -5.72 -8.52
N PHE A 105 4.66 -5.87 -9.74
CA PHE A 105 3.32 -6.38 -9.97
C PHE A 105 3.19 -7.16 -11.27
N GLU A 106 2.27 -8.12 -11.28
CA GLU A 106 1.88 -8.88 -12.46
C GLU A 106 1.12 -7.99 -13.44
N SER A 107 1.54 -7.94 -14.71
CA SER A 107 0.87 -7.20 -15.79
C SER A 107 1.44 -7.65 -17.14
N GLN A 108 0.78 -8.61 -17.81
CA GLN A 108 1.26 -9.23 -19.06
C GLN A 108 2.73 -9.65 -18.96
N GLY A 109 3.06 -10.39 -17.90
CA GLY A 109 4.43 -10.56 -17.40
C GLY A 109 4.57 -9.83 -16.07
N SER A 110 5.69 -9.14 -15.86
CA SER A 110 5.94 -8.39 -14.63
C SER A 110 6.41 -6.97 -14.91
N LYS A 111 5.99 -6.02 -14.08
CA LYS A 111 6.40 -4.62 -14.13
C LYS A 111 6.94 -4.20 -12.77
N VAL A 112 7.87 -3.24 -12.78
CA VAL A 112 8.35 -2.56 -11.58
C VAL A 112 8.12 -1.07 -11.75
N ALA A 113 7.40 -0.47 -10.79
CA ALA A 113 7.31 0.98 -10.65
C ALA A 113 8.22 1.43 -9.50
N ARG A 114 8.85 2.60 -9.67
CA ARG A 114 9.63 3.26 -8.61
C ARG A 114 9.06 4.65 -8.38
N PHE A 115 8.74 4.96 -7.13
CA PHE A 115 8.22 6.26 -6.71
C PHE A 115 8.69 6.55 -5.27
N ASN A 116 8.32 7.70 -4.72
CA ASN A 116 8.64 8.08 -3.33
C ASN A 116 7.38 8.51 -2.59
N LEU A 117 7.52 8.79 -1.29
CA LEU A 117 6.39 9.18 -0.46
C LEU A 117 5.75 10.50 -0.91
N ALA A 118 6.55 11.47 -1.38
CA ALA A 118 6.03 12.74 -1.90
C ALA A 118 5.11 12.54 -3.12
N TRP A 119 5.48 11.63 -4.04
CA TRP A 119 4.61 11.25 -5.14
C TRP A 119 3.31 10.62 -4.64
N LEU A 120 3.36 9.72 -3.66
CA LEU A 120 2.13 9.12 -3.12
C LEU A 120 1.22 10.15 -2.42
N LEU A 121 1.80 11.09 -1.65
CA LEU A 121 1.08 12.14 -0.94
C LEU A 121 0.29 13.08 -1.87
N ALA A 122 0.78 13.30 -3.10
CA ALA A 122 0.05 14.03 -4.14
C ALA A 122 -1.07 13.21 -4.81
N GLY A 123 -1.49 12.10 -4.20
CA GLY A 123 -2.59 11.25 -4.63
C GLY A 123 -3.97 11.75 -4.18
N LYS A 124 -4.96 10.86 -4.29
CA LYS A 124 -6.34 11.11 -3.90
C LYS A 124 -6.53 10.81 -2.41
N ARG A 125 -7.19 11.71 -1.68
CA ARG A 125 -7.64 11.45 -0.30
C ARG A 125 -8.73 10.37 -0.28
N THR A 126 -8.64 9.46 0.67
CA THR A 126 -9.58 8.33 0.79
C THR A 126 -10.79 8.67 1.66
N GLY A 127 -10.64 9.63 2.58
CA GLY A 127 -11.61 9.92 3.64
C GLY A 127 -11.45 9.02 4.87
N ASP A 128 -10.50 8.08 4.86
CA ASP A 128 -10.18 7.22 6.00
C ASP A 128 -8.99 7.80 6.78
N GLY A 129 -9.29 8.63 7.79
CA GLY A 129 -8.31 9.32 8.61
C GLY A 129 -7.72 10.59 7.96
N GLU A 130 -6.78 11.20 8.69
CA GLU A 130 -6.15 12.47 8.30
C GLU A 130 -4.67 12.31 8.01
N LEU A 131 -4.15 13.13 7.08
CA LEU A 131 -2.72 13.25 6.89
C LEU A 131 -2.12 14.01 8.09
N PRO A 132 -0.94 13.61 8.58
CA PRO A 132 -0.20 14.39 9.56
C PRO A 132 0.04 15.83 9.07
N ASN A 133 -0.21 16.83 9.92
CA ASN A 133 -0.16 18.25 9.56
C ASN A 133 1.17 18.65 8.90
N GLU A 134 2.29 18.08 9.35
CA GLU A 134 3.62 18.31 8.82
C GLU A 134 3.82 17.82 7.37
N LEU A 135 2.96 16.93 6.87
CA LEU A 135 2.98 16.41 5.50
C LEU A 135 1.99 17.15 4.59
N VAL A 136 1.16 18.05 5.14
CA VAL A 136 0.23 18.90 4.41
C VAL A 136 0.88 20.28 4.24
N LYS A 137 1.74 20.41 3.23
CA LYS A 137 2.33 21.69 2.79
C LYS A 137 2.22 21.84 1.29
#